data_AF-A0A7S3RDM4-F1
#
_entry.id   AF-A0A7S3RDM4-F1
#
_cell.length_a   1.000
_cell.length_b   1.000
_cell.length_c   1.000
_cell.angle_alpha   90.00
_cell.angle_beta   90.00
_cell.angle_gamma   90.00
#
_symmetry.space_group_name_H-M   'P 1'
#
loop_
_entity.id
_entity.type
_entity.pdbx_description
1 polymer ?
#
loop_
_entity_poly.entity_id
_entity_poly.type
_entity_poly.pdbx_seq_one_letter_code
_entity_poly.pdbx_strand_id
1 'polypeptide(L)'
;QRQGIQLDGHAILEPLLALRGFLAYGIAAHCLERRHRVDYGVDSSRGKRIRVAVPFRASDAPAPRAEYAQPDTLIMLTTLAYYHQGISRSQVGEAVGELLSLGEVAQRKEYDLWFDSTKLSLAPEDRERIDDIDKLDLSNSSQVDLLHEAYRYNMAAIDFWLSSCVLRRETMQFSHRLVANAFHLCHPGPTSTAVGFSGTKDGHLLLP
;
A
#
# COMPACT_ATOMS: atom_id res chain seq x y z
N GLN A 1 4.69 39.35 16.40
CA GLN A 1 4.62 37.89 16.60
C GLN A 1 4.53 37.23 15.23
N ARG A 2 5.64 36.69 14.71
CA ARG A 2 5.64 35.82 13.51
C ARG A 2 5.66 34.40 14.03
N GLN A 3 4.54 33.67 13.91
CA GLN A 3 4.56 32.22 14.11
C GLN A 3 5.33 31.62 12.93
N GLY A 4 6.57 31.22 13.19
CA GLY A 4 7.34 30.41 12.25
C GLY A 4 6.70 29.04 12.18
N ILE A 5 6.23 28.66 11.00
CA ILE A 5 5.85 27.29 10.69
C ILE A 5 7.17 26.50 10.73
N GLN A 6 7.39 25.78 11.83
CA GLN A 6 8.48 24.83 11.97
C GLN A 6 8.12 23.63 11.09
N LEU A 7 8.47 23.71 9.80
CA LEU A 7 8.37 22.57 8.89
C LEU A 7 9.50 21.61 9.28
N ASP A 8 9.15 20.45 9.80
CA ASP A 8 10.12 19.39 10.09
C ASP A 8 10.85 19.01 8.81
N GLY A 9 12.07 19.51 8.62
CA GLY A 9 12.84 19.34 7.38
C GLY A 9 13.04 17.88 6.98
N HIS A 10 13.04 16.96 7.96
CA HIS A 10 13.07 15.52 7.71
C HIS A 10 11.82 14.98 7.01
N ALA A 11 10.63 15.46 7.40
CA ALA A 11 9.36 15.01 6.84
C ALA A 11 9.21 15.36 5.35
N ILE A 12 9.91 16.39 4.88
CA ILE A 12 9.89 16.83 3.48
C ILE A 12 11.05 16.21 2.69
N LEU A 13 12.20 16.01 3.34
CA LEU A 13 13.40 15.49 2.68
C LEU A 13 13.24 14.04 2.23
N GLU A 14 12.60 13.19 3.03
CA GLU A 14 12.42 11.77 2.71
C GLU A 14 11.60 11.56 1.42
N PRO A 15 10.39 12.15 1.27
CA PRO A 15 9.65 12.08 0.01
C PRO A 15 10.42 12.63 -1.20
N LEU A 16 11.17 13.72 -1.02
CA LEU A 16 11.96 14.30 -2.10
C LEU A 16 13.11 13.40 -2.54
N LEU A 17 13.80 12.75 -1.60
CA LEU A 17 14.85 11.79 -1.92
C LEU A 17 14.29 10.55 -2.60
N ALA A 18 13.13 10.06 -2.15
CA ALA A 18 12.42 8.97 -2.82
C ALA A 18 12.06 9.36 -4.26
N LEU A 19 11.40 10.51 -4.45
CA LEU A 19 11.01 11.01 -5.78
C LEU A 19 12.23 11.21 -6.70
N ARG A 20 13.33 11.74 -6.16
CA ARG A 20 14.60 11.82 -6.89
C ARG A 20 15.07 10.45 -7.36
N GLY A 21 14.99 9.42 -6.52
CA GLY A 21 15.32 8.05 -6.90
C GLY A 21 14.43 7.53 -8.04
N PHE A 22 13.11 7.69 -7.90
CA PHE A 22 12.15 7.27 -8.94
C PHE A 22 12.41 7.91 -10.30
N LEU A 23 12.80 9.19 -10.32
CA LEU A 23 13.12 9.92 -11.55
C LEU A 23 14.53 9.59 -12.08
N ALA A 24 15.54 9.62 -11.22
CA ALA A 24 16.95 9.43 -11.63
C ALA A 24 17.22 8.03 -12.19
N TYR A 25 16.54 7.01 -11.66
CA TYR A 25 16.66 5.63 -12.14
C TYR A 25 15.60 5.26 -13.18
N GLY A 26 14.79 6.23 -13.65
CA GLY A 26 13.80 6.02 -14.70
C GLY A 26 12.63 5.10 -14.34
N ILE A 27 12.45 4.77 -13.05
CA ILE A 27 11.37 3.89 -12.58
C ILE A 27 10.02 4.53 -12.88
N ALA A 28 9.88 5.83 -12.63
CA ALA A 28 8.64 6.56 -12.89
C ALA A 28 8.29 6.58 -14.38
N ALA A 29 9.26 6.90 -15.24
CA ALA A 29 9.08 6.88 -16.70
C ALA A 29 8.69 5.47 -17.18
N HIS A 30 9.42 4.44 -16.73
CA HIS A 30 9.14 3.05 -17.08
C HIS A 30 7.72 2.62 -16.72
N CYS A 31 7.22 3.01 -15.54
CA CYS A 31 5.87 2.65 -15.10
C CYS A 31 4.79 3.41 -15.86
N LEU A 32 5.01 4.70 -16.14
CA LEU A 32 4.07 5.56 -16.87
C LEU A 32 3.94 5.20 -18.35
N GLU A 33 4.97 4.61 -18.96
CA GLU A 33 4.91 4.09 -20.32
C GLU A 33 4.03 2.84 -20.47
N ARG A 34 3.76 2.12 -19.38
CA ARG A 34 2.95 0.90 -19.41
C ARG A 34 1.47 1.25 -19.51
N ARG A 35 0.71 0.40 -20.22
CA ARG A 35 -0.74 0.54 -20.38
C ARG A 35 -1.48 -0.33 -19.37
N HIS A 36 -2.38 0.31 -18.62
CA HIS A 36 -3.27 -0.37 -17.71
C HIS A 36 -4.17 -1.38 -18.46
N ARG A 37 -4.37 -2.57 -17.88
CA ARG A 37 -5.10 -3.73 -18.43
C ARG A 37 -4.48 -4.37 -19.68
N VAL A 38 -3.30 -3.93 -20.12
CA VAL A 38 -2.57 -4.53 -21.25
C VAL A 38 -1.20 -5.03 -20.81
N ASP A 39 -0.45 -4.18 -20.11
CA ASP A 39 0.89 -4.50 -19.62
C ASP A 39 0.87 -4.85 -18.12
N TYR A 40 -0.05 -4.24 -17.36
CA TYR A 40 -0.20 -4.44 -15.92
C TYR A 40 -1.65 -4.19 -15.46
N GLY A 41 -1.98 -4.69 -14.26
CA GLY A 41 -3.26 -4.41 -13.61
C GLY A 41 -3.45 -5.27 -12.36
N VAL A 42 -4.56 -5.08 -11.65
CA VAL A 42 -4.92 -5.92 -10.50
C VAL A 42 -5.77 -7.10 -10.98
N ASP A 43 -5.37 -8.30 -10.62
CA ASP A 43 -6.06 -9.53 -11.00
C ASP A 43 -7.19 -9.86 -10.01
N SER A 44 -8.43 -9.59 -10.39
CA SER A 44 -9.62 -9.89 -9.59
C SER A 44 -9.84 -11.41 -9.39
N SER A 45 -9.27 -12.26 -10.25
CA SER A 45 -9.43 -13.72 -10.17
C SER A 45 -8.59 -14.36 -9.06
N ARG A 46 -7.52 -13.71 -8.61
CA ARG A 46 -6.69 -14.16 -7.47
C ARG A 46 -7.38 -13.97 -6.11
N GLY A 47 -8.58 -13.39 -6.11
CA GLY A 47 -9.42 -13.22 -4.93
C GLY A 47 -8.79 -12.29 -3.90
N LYS A 48 -9.21 -12.42 -2.63
CA LYS A 48 -8.80 -11.52 -1.53
C LYS A 48 -7.29 -11.59 -1.18
N ARG A 49 -6.56 -12.60 -1.69
CA ARG A 49 -5.20 -12.92 -1.25
C ARG A 49 -4.14 -12.02 -1.85
N ILE A 50 -4.27 -11.61 -3.11
CA ILE A 50 -3.25 -10.78 -3.79
C ILE A 50 -3.96 -9.56 -4.35
N ARG A 51 -3.63 -8.39 -3.79
CA ARG A 51 -4.27 -7.11 -4.12
C ARG A 51 -3.33 -6.13 -4.83
N VAL A 52 -2.16 -6.60 -5.25
CA VAL A 52 -1.12 -5.82 -5.95
C VAL A 52 -1.19 -5.98 -7.46
N ALA A 53 -0.57 -5.06 -8.19
CA ALA A 53 -0.46 -5.15 -9.64
C ALA A 53 0.39 -6.35 -10.06
N VAL A 54 -0.07 -7.03 -11.12
CA VAL A 54 0.62 -8.13 -11.78
C VAL A 54 0.82 -7.79 -13.25
N PRO A 55 1.85 -8.34 -13.91
CA PRO A 55 2.03 -8.13 -15.34
C PRO A 55 1.00 -8.92 -16.14
N PHE A 56 0.60 -8.36 -17.28
CA PHE A 56 -0.38 -8.94 -18.18
C PHE A 56 0.32 -9.56 -19.39
N ARG A 57 -0.22 -10.67 -19.91
CA ARG A 57 0.31 -11.33 -21.13
C ARG A 57 -0.36 -10.81 -22.39
N ALA A 58 -1.59 -10.33 -22.25
CA ALA A 58 -2.40 -9.72 -23.29
C ALA A 58 -3.44 -8.82 -22.62
N SER A 59 -4.23 -8.10 -23.43
CA SER A 59 -5.36 -7.31 -22.95
C SER A 59 -6.27 -8.17 -22.06
N ASP A 60 -6.49 -7.70 -20.84
CA ASP A 60 -7.33 -8.36 -19.83
C ASP A 60 -6.90 -9.79 -19.44
N ALA A 61 -5.66 -10.16 -19.74
CA ALA A 61 -5.10 -11.47 -19.43
C ALA A 61 -3.94 -11.35 -18.42
N PRO A 62 -4.23 -11.30 -17.10
CA PRO A 62 -3.19 -11.28 -16.09
C PRO A 62 -2.36 -12.56 -16.12
N ALA A 63 -1.05 -12.44 -15.95
CA ALA A 63 -0.19 -13.60 -15.80
C ALA A 63 -0.37 -14.19 -14.39
N PRO A 64 -0.86 -15.43 -14.21
CA PRO A 64 -1.37 -15.92 -12.92
C PRO A 64 -0.30 -16.24 -11.86
N ARG A 65 0.99 -16.27 -12.21
CA ARG A 65 2.11 -16.55 -11.29
C ARG A 65 3.22 -15.51 -11.38
N ALA A 66 3.01 -14.44 -12.14
CA ALA A 66 4.01 -13.41 -12.31
C ALA A 66 3.84 -12.34 -11.24
N GLU A 67 4.98 -11.85 -10.75
CA GLU A 67 5.12 -10.81 -9.74
C GLU A 67 6.30 -9.92 -10.15
N TYR A 68 6.29 -8.66 -9.71
CA TYR A 68 7.39 -7.74 -9.98
C TYR A 68 8.52 -7.99 -8.96
N ALA A 69 9.73 -8.20 -9.46
CA ALA A 69 10.90 -8.39 -8.60
C ALA A 69 11.33 -7.11 -7.87
N GLN A 70 11.16 -5.95 -8.52
CA GLN A 70 11.50 -4.67 -7.93
C GLN A 70 10.30 -4.10 -7.15
N PRO A 71 10.43 -3.84 -5.83
CA PRO A 71 9.33 -3.36 -5.00
C PRO A 71 8.84 -1.97 -5.43
N ASP A 72 9.72 -1.09 -5.90
CA ASP A 72 9.34 0.26 -6.35
C ASP A 72 8.39 0.20 -7.56
N THR A 73 8.67 -0.69 -8.51
CA THR A 73 7.81 -0.93 -9.68
C THR A 73 6.48 -1.54 -9.26
N LEU A 74 6.51 -2.50 -8.33
CA LEU A 74 5.30 -3.11 -7.77
C LEU A 74 4.40 -2.04 -7.14
N ILE A 75 4.95 -1.20 -6.26
CA ILE A 75 4.22 -0.16 -5.54
C ILE A 75 3.61 0.82 -6.55
N MET A 76 4.42 1.34 -7.48
CA MET A 76 3.96 2.35 -8.44
C MET A 76 2.93 1.82 -9.45
N LEU A 77 3.10 0.60 -9.97
CA LEU A 77 2.10 0.02 -10.87
C LEU A 77 0.83 -0.36 -10.10
N THR A 78 0.94 -0.72 -8.83
CA THR A 78 -0.24 -0.95 -7.96
C THR A 78 -1.00 0.35 -7.76
N THR A 79 -0.34 1.45 -7.37
CA THR A 79 -1.01 2.75 -7.19
C THR A 79 -1.70 3.21 -8.47
N LEU A 80 -0.99 3.15 -9.61
CA LEU A 80 -1.57 3.50 -10.91
C LEU A 80 -2.77 2.60 -11.28
N ALA A 81 -2.70 1.30 -11.03
CA ALA A 81 -3.80 0.40 -11.33
C ALA A 81 -5.08 0.75 -10.54
N TYR A 82 -4.94 1.07 -9.25
CA TYR A 82 -6.08 1.51 -8.44
C TYR A 82 -6.57 2.92 -8.81
N TYR A 83 -5.71 3.84 -9.21
CA TYR A 83 -6.14 5.13 -9.73
C TYR A 83 -6.95 4.99 -11.03
N HIS A 84 -6.60 4.03 -11.89
CA HIS A 84 -7.35 3.78 -13.12
C HIS A 84 -8.66 3.01 -12.91
N GLN A 85 -8.67 1.95 -12.09
CA GLN A 85 -9.84 1.08 -11.93
C GLN A 85 -10.79 1.53 -10.79
N GLY A 86 -10.26 2.27 -9.81
CA GLY A 86 -10.89 2.61 -8.55
C GLY A 86 -10.82 1.48 -7.52
N ILE A 87 -11.44 1.70 -6.37
CA ILE A 87 -11.66 0.67 -5.34
C ILE A 87 -13.09 0.14 -5.39
N SER A 88 -13.27 -1.16 -5.12
CA SER A 88 -14.60 -1.79 -5.12
C SER A 88 -15.39 -1.49 -3.83
N ARG A 89 -16.71 -1.70 -3.87
CA ARG A 89 -17.59 -1.55 -2.70
C ARG A 89 -17.08 -2.26 -1.45
N SER A 90 -16.61 -3.51 -1.60
CA SER A 90 -16.05 -4.26 -0.46
C SER A 90 -14.74 -3.66 0.04
N GLN A 91 -13.91 -3.13 -0.87
CA GLN A 91 -12.64 -2.49 -0.51
C GLN A 91 -12.86 -1.15 0.20
N VAL A 92 -13.88 -0.38 -0.20
CA VAL A 92 -14.28 0.85 0.52
C VAL A 92 -14.74 0.51 1.94
N GLY A 93 -15.58 -0.52 2.09
CA GLY A 93 -16.01 -0.97 3.42
C GLY A 93 -14.84 -1.43 4.30
N GLU A 94 -13.89 -2.17 3.73
CA GLU A 94 -12.65 -2.57 4.43
C GLU A 94 -11.77 -1.34 4.77
N ALA A 95 -11.63 -0.37 3.86
CA ALA A 95 -10.86 0.86 4.08
C ALA A 95 -11.45 1.70 5.22
N VAL A 96 -12.77 1.88 5.23
CA VAL A 96 -13.47 2.60 6.31
C VAL A 96 -13.36 1.81 7.61
N GLY A 97 -13.49 0.48 7.59
CA GLY A 97 -13.29 -0.34 8.79
C GLY A 97 -11.90 -0.16 9.42
N GLU A 98 -10.85 -0.12 8.59
CA GLU A 98 -9.48 0.16 9.04
C GLU A 98 -9.32 1.61 9.50
N LEU A 99 -9.95 2.58 8.84
CA LEU A 99 -9.98 3.98 9.27
C LEU A 99 -10.58 4.13 10.68
N LEU A 100 -11.70 3.47 10.95
CA LEU A 100 -12.36 3.46 12.26
C LEU A 100 -11.53 2.75 13.35
N SER A 101 -10.54 1.94 12.97
CA SER A 101 -9.64 1.27 13.91
C SER A 101 -8.47 2.17 14.37
N LEU A 102 -8.25 3.31 13.70
CA LEU A 102 -7.22 4.27 14.06
C LEU A 102 -7.62 5.09 15.31
N GLY A 103 -6.64 5.75 15.93
CA GLY A 103 -6.93 6.70 16.99
C GLY A 103 -7.71 7.92 16.47
N GLU A 104 -8.57 8.50 17.32
CA GLU A 104 -9.53 9.56 16.97
C GLU A 104 -8.92 10.72 16.16
N VAL A 105 -7.70 11.16 16.51
CA VAL A 105 -7.02 12.26 15.82
C VAL A 105 -6.61 11.88 14.40
N ALA A 106 -6.10 10.66 14.20
CA ALA A 106 -5.67 10.17 12.89
C ALA A 106 -6.89 9.88 12.00
N GLN A 107 -7.94 9.33 12.59
CA GLN A 107 -9.22 9.08 11.93
C GLN A 107 -9.81 10.36 11.34
N ARG A 108 -9.97 11.42 12.17
CA ARG A 108 -10.47 12.75 11.73
C ARG A 108 -9.63 13.33 10.61
N LYS A 109 -8.30 13.34 10.77
CA LYS A 109 -7.40 13.87 9.77
C LYS A 109 -7.51 13.17 8.41
N GLU A 110 -7.53 11.84 8.38
CA GLU A 110 -7.61 11.07 7.14
C GLU A 110 -8.98 11.21 6.48
N TYR A 111 -10.06 11.18 7.25
CA TYR A 111 -11.40 11.37 6.69
C TYR A 111 -11.63 12.77 6.13
N ASP A 112 -11.14 13.79 6.81
CA ASP A 112 -11.24 15.18 6.33
C ASP A 112 -10.59 15.32 4.94
N LEU A 113 -9.46 14.64 4.70
CA LEU A 113 -8.82 14.60 3.38
C LEU A 113 -9.71 13.93 2.32
N TRP A 114 -10.41 12.84 2.69
CA TRP A 114 -11.31 12.14 1.77
C TRP A 114 -12.54 13.00 1.47
N PHE A 115 -13.13 13.61 2.50
CA PHE A 115 -14.29 14.48 2.35
C PHE A 115 -13.95 15.75 1.56
N ASP A 116 -12.82 16.40 1.85
CA ASP A 116 -12.42 17.63 1.17
C ASP A 116 -12.18 17.47 -0.32
N SER A 117 -11.72 16.30 -0.75
CA SER A 117 -11.51 15.97 -2.16
C SER A 117 -12.80 15.65 -2.91
N THR A 118 -13.89 15.32 -2.20
CA THR A 118 -15.16 14.87 -2.80
C THR A 118 -16.32 15.84 -2.59
N LYS A 119 -16.26 16.73 -1.59
CA LYS A 119 -17.34 17.65 -1.19
C LYS A 119 -17.94 18.53 -2.30
N LEU A 120 -17.18 18.80 -3.37
CA LEU A 120 -17.62 19.62 -4.51
C LEU A 120 -18.37 18.82 -5.57
N SER A 121 -18.20 17.49 -5.60
CA SER A 121 -18.76 16.61 -6.62
C SER A 121 -20.05 15.92 -6.17
N LEU A 122 -20.38 15.96 -4.87
CA LEU A 122 -21.56 15.32 -4.30
C LEU A 122 -22.78 16.25 -4.25
N ALA A 123 -23.97 15.65 -4.27
CA ALA A 123 -25.21 16.35 -3.99
C ALA A 123 -25.24 16.86 -2.53
N PRO A 124 -25.94 17.96 -2.23
CA PRO A 124 -25.99 18.53 -0.88
C PRO A 124 -26.53 17.55 0.18
N GLU A 125 -27.53 16.75 -0.17
CA GLU A 125 -28.15 15.76 0.72
C GLU A 125 -27.17 14.64 1.08
N ASP A 126 -26.46 14.12 0.08
CA ASP A 126 -25.46 13.07 0.28
C ASP A 126 -24.27 13.59 1.08
N ARG A 127 -23.88 14.84 0.85
CA ARG A 127 -22.80 15.51 1.58
C ARG A 127 -23.11 15.61 3.08
N GLU A 128 -24.36 15.92 3.46
CA GLU A 128 -24.75 16.02 4.88
C GLU A 128 -24.77 14.65 5.59
N ARG A 129 -24.92 13.57 4.83
CA ARG A 129 -24.91 12.19 5.36
C ARG A 129 -23.50 11.66 5.64
N ILE A 130 -22.47 12.26 5.03
CA ILE A 130 -21.07 11.83 5.13
C ILE A 130 -20.13 12.96 5.55
N ASP A 131 -20.63 14.04 6.14
CA ASP A 131 -19.81 15.18 6.57
C ASP A 131 -18.89 14.85 7.76
N ASP A 132 -19.30 13.92 8.63
CA ASP A 132 -18.56 13.51 9.81
C ASP A 132 -18.38 11.98 9.84
N ILE A 133 -17.25 11.57 10.39
CA ILE A 133 -16.89 10.17 10.63
C ILE A 133 -17.88 9.50 11.57
N ASP A 134 -18.37 10.24 12.57
CA ASP A 134 -19.27 9.70 13.59
C ASP A 134 -20.61 9.26 12.99
N LYS A 135 -20.93 9.71 11.77
CA LYS A 135 -22.13 9.30 11.02
C LYS A 135 -21.92 8.04 10.18
N LEU A 136 -20.70 7.51 10.07
CA LEU A 136 -20.39 6.35 9.24
C LEU A 136 -20.89 5.06 9.90
N ASP A 137 -21.89 4.43 9.27
CA ASP A 137 -22.40 3.12 9.66
C ASP A 137 -22.17 2.10 8.54
N LEU A 138 -21.21 1.20 8.78
CA LEU A 138 -20.88 0.10 7.88
C LEU A 138 -21.94 -1.01 7.84
N SER A 139 -22.87 -1.05 8.80
CA SER A 139 -23.98 -2.02 8.81
C SER A 139 -25.08 -1.63 7.81
N ASN A 140 -25.17 -0.34 7.49
CA ASN A 140 -26.14 0.17 6.54
C ASN A 140 -25.65 0.03 5.10
N SER A 141 -26.23 -0.93 4.37
CA SER A 141 -25.90 -1.19 2.97
C SER A 141 -25.99 0.04 2.06
N SER A 142 -27.00 0.89 2.25
CA SER A 142 -27.23 2.09 1.44
C SER A 142 -26.15 3.15 1.66
N GLN A 143 -25.63 3.26 2.88
CA GLN A 143 -24.53 4.17 3.18
C GLN A 143 -23.23 3.68 2.57
N VAL A 144 -22.96 2.37 2.62
CA VAL A 144 -21.79 1.78 1.95
C VAL A 144 -21.83 2.00 0.43
N ASP A 145 -23.02 1.96 -0.17
CA ASP A 145 -23.19 2.29 -1.59
C ASP A 145 -22.87 3.76 -1.88
N LEU A 146 -23.36 4.67 -1.04
CA LEU A 146 -23.05 6.10 -1.14
C LEU A 146 -21.54 6.38 -0.98
N LEU A 147 -20.92 5.77 0.03
CA LEU A 147 -19.47 5.89 0.26
C LEU A 147 -18.67 5.35 -0.92
N HIS A 148 -19.13 4.25 -1.53
CA HIS A 148 -18.49 3.70 -2.72
C HIS A 148 -18.61 4.66 -3.91
N GLU A 149 -19.79 5.24 -4.16
CA GLU A 149 -19.96 6.21 -5.24
C GLU A 149 -19.10 7.46 -5.03
N ALA A 150 -19.02 7.96 -3.80
CA ALA A 150 -18.22 9.12 -3.45
C ALA A 150 -16.70 8.88 -3.52
N TYR A 151 -16.23 7.74 -3.00
CA TYR A 151 -14.80 7.50 -2.76
C TYR A 151 -14.12 6.56 -3.74
N ARG A 152 -14.84 5.93 -4.68
CA ARG A 152 -14.27 4.97 -5.63
C ARG A 152 -13.05 5.47 -6.39
N TYR A 153 -13.05 6.74 -6.80
CA TYR A 153 -11.97 7.38 -7.56
C TYR A 153 -11.25 8.47 -6.76
N ASN A 154 -11.48 8.53 -5.45
CA ASN A 154 -10.81 9.50 -4.60
C ASN A 154 -9.37 9.05 -4.35
N MET A 155 -8.39 9.85 -4.81
CA MET A 155 -6.96 9.55 -4.64
C MET A 155 -6.58 9.40 -3.16
N ALA A 156 -7.11 10.24 -2.25
CA ALA A 156 -6.81 10.15 -0.82
C ALA A 156 -7.33 8.85 -0.21
N ALA A 157 -8.55 8.43 -0.58
CA ALA A 157 -9.11 7.16 -0.12
C ALA A 157 -8.35 5.95 -0.69
N ILE A 158 -7.93 6.03 -1.95
CA ILE A 158 -7.11 4.99 -2.59
C ILE A 158 -5.73 4.91 -1.94
N ASP A 159 -5.08 6.03 -1.63
CA ASP A 159 -3.77 6.09 -0.99
C ASP A 159 -3.81 5.50 0.42
N PHE A 160 -4.86 5.83 1.18
CA PHE A 160 -5.09 5.22 2.48
C PHE A 160 -5.33 3.71 2.37
N TRP A 161 -6.21 3.29 1.46
CA TRP A 161 -6.50 1.87 1.21
C TRP A 161 -5.21 1.09 0.87
N LEU A 162 -4.39 1.66 0.00
CA LEU A 162 -3.14 1.05 -0.41
C LEU A 162 -2.14 1.00 0.74
N SER A 163 -1.92 2.09 1.46
CA SER A 163 -0.94 2.14 2.55
C SER A 163 -1.33 1.26 3.74
N SER A 164 -2.59 1.30 4.17
CA SER A 164 -3.06 0.60 5.37
C SER A 164 -3.39 -0.87 5.11
N CYS A 165 -4.01 -1.20 3.98
CA CYS A 165 -4.60 -2.52 3.77
C CYS A 165 -3.83 -3.40 2.79
N VAL A 166 -3.34 -2.83 1.69
CA VAL A 166 -2.70 -3.60 0.61
C VAL A 166 -1.19 -3.69 0.83
N LEU A 167 -0.49 -2.57 0.76
CA LEU A 167 0.97 -2.52 0.81
C LEU A 167 1.48 -3.00 2.17
N ARG A 168 0.86 -2.61 3.29
CA ARG A 168 1.23 -3.12 4.61
C ARG A 168 1.24 -4.66 4.66
N ARG A 169 0.30 -5.32 4.00
CA ARG A 169 0.20 -6.78 4.01
C ARG A 169 1.16 -7.44 3.03
N GLU A 170 1.30 -6.86 1.84
CA GLU A 170 2.02 -7.48 0.72
C GLU A 170 3.51 -7.15 0.72
N THR A 171 3.93 -6.02 1.30
CA THR A 171 5.37 -5.64 1.41
C THR A 171 6.01 -6.09 2.72
N MET A 172 5.24 -6.65 3.67
CA MET A 172 5.79 -7.30 4.85
C MET A 172 6.47 -8.62 4.46
N GLN A 173 7.76 -8.53 4.12
CA GLN A 173 8.59 -9.67 3.74
C GLN A 173 8.82 -10.66 4.90
N PHE A 174 8.69 -10.19 6.15
CA PHE A 174 8.80 -11.01 7.36
C PHE A 174 7.73 -10.58 8.38
N SER A 175 6.93 -11.53 8.88
CA SER A 175 5.88 -11.28 9.88
C SER A 175 6.42 -10.84 11.24
N HIS A 176 7.70 -11.13 11.49
CA HIS A 176 8.44 -10.73 12.67
C HIS A 176 9.85 -10.33 12.23
N ARG A 177 10.31 -9.19 12.75
CA ARG A 177 11.70 -8.79 12.58
C ARG A 177 12.54 -9.67 13.51
N LEU A 178 13.29 -10.62 12.96
CA LEU A 178 14.31 -11.34 13.71
C LEU A 178 15.44 -10.36 14.04
N VAL A 179 15.29 -9.61 15.15
CA VAL A 179 16.38 -8.81 15.73
C VAL A 179 17.20 -9.75 16.60
N ALA A 180 17.94 -10.66 15.97
CA ALA A 180 19.01 -11.37 16.64
C ALA A 180 20.25 -10.48 16.55
N ASN A 181 20.65 -9.87 17.67
CA ASN A 181 22.01 -9.34 17.76
C ASN A 181 22.99 -10.53 17.90
N ALA A 182 24.26 -10.32 17.57
CA ALA A 182 25.28 -11.38 17.68
C ALA A 182 25.33 -12.00 19.10
N PHE A 183 24.94 -11.22 20.11
CA PHE A 183 24.88 -11.65 21.50
C PHE A 183 23.72 -12.63 21.80
N HIS A 184 22.57 -12.49 21.14
CA HIS A 184 21.41 -13.39 21.26
C HIS A 184 21.69 -14.76 20.61
N LEU A 185 22.53 -14.82 19.57
CA LEU A 185 22.96 -16.08 18.94
C LEU A 185 23.84 -16.93 19.86
N CYS A 186 24.55 -16.29 20.81
CA CYS A 186 25.44 -16.96 21.76
C CYS A 186 24.75 -17.32 23.08
N HIS A 187 23.44 -17.11 23.23
CA HIS A 187 22.75 -17.44 24.48
C HIS A 187 22.66 -18.96 24.64
N PRO A 188 23.24 -19.54 25.71
CA PRO A 188 23.25 -20.99 25.92
C PRO A 188 21.85 -21.44 26.36
N GLY A 189 20.99 -21.75 25.38
CA GLY A 189 19.72 -22.45 25.59
C GLY A 189 19.90 -23.97 25.42
N PRO A 190 19.00 -24.79 26.00
CA PRO A 190 19.08 -26.26 25.95
C PRO A 190 19.06 -26.86 24.52
N THR A 191 18.73 -26.05 23.50
CA THR A 191 18.70 -26.43 22.08
C THR A 191 19.60 -25.54 21.19
N SER A 192 20.37 -24.61 21.77
CA SER A 192 21.17 -23.64 21.00
C SER A 192 22.64 -24.07 20.98
N THR A 193 23.01 -24.88 20.00
CA THR A 193 24.41 -24.98 19.56
C THR A 193 24.64 -23.85 18.57
N ALA A 194 25.37 -22.82 18.98
CA ALA A 194 25.77 -21.73 18.08
C ALA A 194 26.71 -22.28 17.00
N VAL A 195 26.15 -22.67 15.85
CA VAL A 195 26.95 -23.06 14.68
C VAL A 195 27.33 -21.79 13.95
N GLY A 196 28.57 -21.33 14.17
CA GLY A 196 29.14 -20.25 13.38
C GLY A 196 29.19 -20.63 11.90
N PHE A 197 28.97 -19.66 11.01
CA PHE A 197 29.25 -19.81 9.59
C PHE A 197 30.77 -20.03 9.42
N SER A 198 31.21 -21.28 9.45
CA SER A 198 32.51 -21.66 8.93
C SER A 198 32.41 -21.49 7.42
N GLY A 199 33.21 -20.58 6.86
CA GLY A 199 33.19 -20.22 5.45
C GLY A 199 33.06 -21.46 4.55
N THR A 200 32.19 -21.36 3.55
CA THR A 200 32.02 -22.33 2.48
C THR A 200 33.39 -22.77 1.97
N LYS A 201 33.81 -24.00 2.31
CA LYS A 201 34.92 -24.66 1.63
C LYS A 201 34.40 -25.19 0.29
N ASP A 202 34.37 -24.34 -0.72
CA ASP A 202 34.08 -24.69 -2.13
C ASP A 202 35.24 -25.46 -2.82
N GLY A 203 36.05 -26.20 -2.05
CA GLY A 203 37.28 -26.82 -2.53
C GLY A 203 37.25 -28.34 -2.67
N HIS A 204 36.13 -29.03 -2.41
CA HIS A 204 36.12 -30.50 -2.33
C HIS A 204 35.59 -31.24 -3.57
N LEU A 205 35.29 -30.53 -4.65
CA LEU A 205 34.82 -31.10 -5.92
C LEU A 205 35.83 -31.01 -7.08
N LEU A 206 37.08 -30.65 -6.82
CA LEU A 206 38.09 -30.41 -7.87
C LEU A 206 39.41 -31.16 -7.71
N LEU A 207 39.44 -32.31 -7.05
CA LEU A 207 40.56 -33.26 -7.23
C LEU A 207 40.01 -34.69 -7.32
N PRO A 208 40.59 -35.52 -8.21
CA PRO A 208 40.12 -36.88 -8.48
C PRO A 208 40.26 -37.83 -7.29
#